data_AF-A0A3N9MWV4-F1
#
_entry.id   AF-A0A3N9MWV4-F1
#
_cell.length_a   1.000
_cell.length_b   1.000
_cell.length_c   1.000
_cell.angle_alpha   90.00
_cell.angle_beta   90.00
_cell.angle_gamma   90.00
#
_symmetry.space_group_name_H-M   'P 1'
#
loop_
_entity.id
_entity.type
_entity.pdbx_description
1 polymer ?
#
loop_
_entity_poly.entity_id
_entity_poly.type
_entity_poly.pdbx_seq_one_letter_code
_entity_poly.pdbx_strand_id
1 'polypeptide(L)'
;MLTTLDKFGRILIPKKIREHLGITSNSSLNVIEDGDRVVIERIKEEEPVIEKEGILVFTGKLSGDLQNLINTDRYRRANKLLFPGE
;
A
#
# COMPACT_ATOMS: atom_id res chain seq x y z
N MET A 1 8.41 -24.56 14.91
CA MET A 1 7.16 -24.82 15.66
C MET A 1 6.19 -25.49 14.72
N LEU A 2 5.62 -26.62 15.12
CA LEU A 2 4.60 -27.32 14.34
C LEU A 2 3.22 -26.79 14.75
N THR A 3 2.36 -26.50 13.78
CA THR A 3 0.94 -26.13 14.00
C THR A 3 0.08 -26.93 13.03
N THR A 4 -1.20 -27.07 13.34
CA THR A 4 -2.17 -27.77 12.49
C THR A 4 -3.27 -26.82 12.05
N LEU A 5 -4.04 -27.23 11.04
CA LEU A 5 -5.24 -26.51 10.64
C LEU A 5 -6.33 -26.64 11.71
N ASP A 6 -7.13 -25.59 11.86
CA ASP A 6 -8.37 -25.66 12.61
C ASP A 6 -9.48 -26.32 11.77
N LYS A 7 -10.68 -26.47 12.35
CA LYS A 7 -11.85 -27.07 11.68
C LYS A 7 -12.34 -26.31 10.44
N PHE A 8 -11.83 -25.10 10.21
CA PHE A 8 -12.17 -24.25 9.07
C PHE A 8 -11.04 -24.18 8.05
N GLY A 9 -9.96 -24.95 8.22
CA GLY A 9 -8.83 -24.93 7.31
C GLY A 9 -7.91 -23.71 7.48
N ARG A 10 -7.89 -23.08 8.66
CA ARG A 10 -7.04 -21.92 8.96
C ARG A 10 -5.87 -22.34 9.86
N ILE A 11 -4.74 -21.66 9.73
CA ILE A 11 -3.66 -21.77 10.72
C ILE A 11 -3.81 -20.72 11.82
N LEU A 12 -3.57 -21.12 13.07
CA LEU A 12 -3.47 -20.16 14.17
C LEU A 12 -2.03 -19.63 14.24
N ILE A 13 -1.84 -18.33 13.98
CA ILE A 13 -0.53 -17.67 14.17
C ILE A 13 -0.31 -17.45 15.67
N PRO A 14 0.73 -18.06 16.28
CA PRO A 14 0.93 -17.97 17.73
C PRO A 14 1.25 -16.56 18.20
N LYS A 15 0.81 -16.23 19.42
CA LYS A 15 0.89 -14.88 20.00
C LYS A 15 2.29 -14.25 19.89
N LYS A 16 3.34 -15.00 20.22
CA LYS A 16 4.74 -14.52 20.14
C LYS A 16 5.14 -14.08 18.73
N ILE A 17 4.69 -14.79 17.70
CA ILE A 17 4.97 -14.43 16.30
C ILE A 17 4.18 -13.18 15.92
N ARG A 18 2.89 -13.13 16.28
CA ARG A 18 2.05 -11.94 16.00
C ARG A 18 2.65 -10.67 16.63
N GLU A 19 3.06 -10.73 17.89
CA GLU A 19 3.66 -9.59 18.60
C GLU A 19 4.98 -9.17 17.97
N HIS A 20 5.86 -10.12 17.64
CA HIS A 20 7.14 -9.84 17.01
C HIS A 20 6.99 -9.19 15.62
N LEU A 21 5.99 -9.61 14.84
CA LEU A 21 5.73 -9.08 13.50
C LEU A 21 4.75 -7.89 13.49
N GLY A 22 4.26 -7.46 14.66
CA GLY A 22 3.28 -6.38 14.78
C GLY A 22 1.94 -6.67 14.09
N ILE A 23 1.56 -7.94 13.98
CA ILE A 23 0.30 -8.37 13.35
C ILE A 23 -0.84 -8.21 14.35
N THR A 24 -1.77 -7.32 14.03
CA THR A 24 -3.01 -7.06 14.77
C THR A 24 -4.22 -7.55 13.97
N SER A 25 -5.41 -7.54 14.59
CA SER A 25 -6.65 -7.92 13.91
C SER A 25 -7.00 -7.03 12.70
N ASN A 26 -6.42 -5.84 12.62
CA ASN A 26 -6.62 -4.89 11.52
C ASN A 26 -5.50 -4.97 10.46
N SER A 27 -4.52 -5.86 10.65
CA SER A 27 -3.39 -5.98 9.72
C SER A 27 -3.84 -6.71 8.47
N SER A 28 -3.59 -6.10 7.31
CA SER A 28 -3.70 -6.78 6.02
C SER A 28 -2.45 -7.63 5.80
N LEU A 29 -2.64 -8.92 5.52
CA LEU A 29 -1.57 -9.87 5.27
C LEU A 29 -1.69 -10.38 3.84
N ASN A 30 -0.56 -10.43 3.15
CA ASN A 30 -0.45 -11.11 1.88
C ASN A 30 -0.07 -12.57 2.15
N VAL A 31 -0.69 -13.49 1.43
CA VAL A 31 -0.45 -14.93 1.55
C VAL A 31 -0.10 -15.45 0.16
N ILE A 32 1.14 -15.90 0.00
CA ILE A 32 1.70 -16.33 -1.29
C ILE A 32 2.10 -17.80 -1.20
N GLU A 33 1.84 -18.55 -2.26
CA GLU A 33 2.41 -19.87 -2.48
C GLU A 33 3.80 -19.74 -3.14
N ASP A 34 4.82 -20.30 -2.50
CA ASP A 34 6.20 -20.33 -2.98
C ASP A 34 6.68 -21.79 -3.04
N GLY A 35 6.38 -22.46 -4.15
CA GLY A 35 6.55 -23.91 -4.29
C GLY A 35 5.71 -24.66 -3.26
N ASP A 36 6.36 -25.48 -2.43
CA ASP A 36 5.71 -26.23 -1.34
C ASP A 36 5.57 -25.42 -0.04
N ARG A 37 5.79 -24.10 -0.10
CA ARG A 37 5.75 -23.21 1.07
C ARG A 37 4.60 -22.22 0.96
N VAL A 38 4.09 -21.83 2.12
CA VAL A 38 3.21 -20.67 2.25
C VAL A 38 4.00 -19.56 2.93
N VAL A 39 4.12 -18.42 2.25
CA VAL A 39 4.76 -17.21 2.77
C VAL A 39 3.66 -16.24 3.19
N ILE A 40 3.74 -15.75 4.42
CA ILE A 40 2.80 -14.76 4.97
C ILE A 40 3.61 -13.51 5.31
N GLU A 41 3.25 -12.39 4.69
CA GLU A 41 3.89 -11.11 4.91
C GLU A 41 2.85 -10.04 5.21
N ARG A 42 3.24 -9.04 6.00
CA ARG A 42 2.37 -7.89 6.26
C ARG A 42 2.40 -6.98 5.03
N ILE A 43 1.22 -6.60 4.55
CA ILE A 43 1.12 -5.52 3.57
C ILE A 43 1.52 -4.26 4.31
N LYS A 44 2.70 -3.72 3.98
CA LYS A 44 3.00 -2.33 4.33
C LYS A 44 2.04 -1.51 3.50
N GLU A 45 1.16 -0.76 4.16
CA GLU A 45 0.66 0.46 3.54
C GLU A 45 1.93 1.24 3.22
N GLU A 46 2.29 1.31 1.93
CA GLU A 46 3.35 2.23 1.53
C GLU A 46 2.93 3.57 2.08
N GLU A 47 3.74 4.17 2.96
CA GLU A 47 3.56 5.57 3.31
C GLU A 47 3.56 6.30 1.97
N PRO A 48 2.41 6.82 1.55
CA PRO A 48 2.27 7.19 0.17
C PRO A 48 3.03 8.48 -0.10
N VAL A 49 3.76 9.02 0.88
CA VAL A 49 4.64 10.16 0.80
C VAL A 49 6.00 9.78 1.40
N ILE A 50 7.06 9.89 0.62
CA ILE A 50 8.46 9.67 1.05
C ILE A 50 9.27 10.96 0.88
N GLU A 51 10.33 11.17 1.67
CA GLU A 51 11.30 12.23 1.40
C GLU A 51 12.36 11.73 0.40
N LYS A 52 12.55 12.48 -0.69
CA LYS A 52 13.62 12.26 -1.67
C LYS A 52 14.32 13.59 -1.94
N GLU A 53 15.60 13.67 -1.55
CA GLU A 53 16.44 14.86 -1.79
C GLU A 53 15.83 16.17 -1.24
N GLY A 54 15.22 16.10 -0.05
CA GLY A 54 14.54 17.26 0.57
C GLY A 54 13.16 17.58 0.01
N ILE A 55 12.61 16.74 -0.87
CA ILE A 55 11.27 16.89 -1.46
C ILE A 55 10.37 15.76 -0.99
N LEU A 56 9.14 16.08 -0.56
CA LEU A 56 8.11 15.10 -0.27
C LEU A 56 7.48 14.58 -1.58
N VAL A 57 7.60 13.29 -1.84
CA VAL A 57 7.16 12.60 -3.06
C VAL A 57 6.02 11.66 -2.75
N PHE A 58 4.87 11.85 -3.40
CA PHE A 58 3.78 10.90 -3.30
C PHE A 58 4.04 9.64 -4.16
N THR A 59 4.13 8.45 -3.56
CA THR A 59 4.46 7.17 -4.23
C THR A 59 3.26 6.27 -4.51
N GLY A 60 2.03 6.74 -4.24
CA GLY A 60 0.83 5.96 -4.49
C GLY A 60 0.60 5.63 -5.97
N LYS A 61 -0.14 4.55 -6.23
CA LYS A 61 -0.53 4.14 -7.58
C LYS A 61 -1.67 5.02 -8.09
N LEU A 62 -1.50 5.63 -9.26
CA LEU A 62 -2.55 6.41 -9.91
C LEU A 62 -3.65 5.48 -10.43
N SER A 63 -4.90 5.79 -10.08
CA SER A 63 -6.10 5.17 -10.67
C SER A 63 -6.77 6.17 -11.62
N GLY A 64 -7.03 5.74 -12.87
CA GLY A 64 -7.70 6.55 -13.89
C GLY A 64 -6.83 6.92 -15.09
N ASP A 65 -7.36 7.76 -15.98
CA ASP A 65 -6.67 8.20 -17.20
C ASP A 65 -5.66 9.31 -16.91
N LEU A 66 -4.39 8.91 -16.88
CA LEU A 66 -3.25 9.77 -16.60
C LEU A 66 -3.14 10.96 -17.56
N GLN A 67 -3.41 10.75 -18.85
CA GLN A 67 -3.22 11.79 -19.86
C GLN A 67 -4.23 12.91 -19.67
N ASN A 68 -5.48 12.54 -19.40
CA ASN A 68 -6.54 13.50 -19.15
C ASN A 68 -6.30 14.30 -17.86
N LEU A 69 -5.81 13.65 -16.80
CA LEU A 69 -5.46 14.33 -15.54
C LEU A 69 -4.33 15.35 -15.74
N ILE A 70 -3.25 14.98 -16.43
CA ILE A 70 -2.12 15.87 -16.73
C ILE A 70 -2.58 17.06 -17.58
N ASN A 71 -3.38 16.81 -18.62
CA ASN A 71 -3.89 17.86 -19.49
C ASN A 71 -4.77 18.84 -18.71
N THR A 72 -5.68 18.33 -17.89
CA THR A 72 -6.57 19.18 -17.07
C THR A 72 -5.77 20.07 -16.12
N ASP A 73 -4.74 19.52 -15.47
CA ASP A 73 -3.87 20.31 -14.60
C ASP A 73 -3.10 21.39 -15.37
N ARG A 74 -2.53 21.05 -16.53
CA ARG A 74 -1.83 22.01 -17.39
C ARG A 74 -2.73 23.15 -17.83
N TYR A 75 -3.96 22.85 -18.26
CA TYR A 75 -4.94 23.87 -18.63
C TYR A 75 -5.30 24.76 -17.45
N ARG A 76 -5.51 24.19 -16.27
CA ARG A 76 -5.80 24.97 -15.05
C ARG A 76 -4.67 25.93 -14.70
N ARG A 77 -3.40 25.46 -14.77
CA ARG A 77 -2.22 26.30 -14.50
C ARG A 77 -2.06 27.39 -15.55
N ALA A 78 -2.23 27.06 -16.84
CA ALA A 78 -2.18 28.04 -17.91
C ALA A 78 -3.25 29.13 -17.74
N ASN A 79 -4.50 28.74 -17.48
CA ASN A 79 -5.59 29.69 -17.25
C ASN A 79 -5.32 30.60 -16.04
N LYS A 80 -4.80 30.07 -14.93
CA LYS A 80 -4.44 30.89 -13.76
C LYS A 80 -3.37 31.94 -14.06
N LEU A 81 -2.44 31.65 -14.96
CA LEU A 81 -1.38 32.58 -15.38
C LEU A 81 -1.90 33.60 -16.39
N LEU A 82 -2.82 33.20 -17.27
CA LEU A 82 -3.38 34.05 -18.32
C LEU A 82 -4.50 34.97 -17.81
N PHE A 83 -5.25 34.54 -16.79
CA PHE A 83 -6.36 35.26 -16.20
C PHE A 83 -6.21 35.36 -14.66
N PRO A 84 -5.23 36.11 -14.15
CA PRO A 84 -5.07 36.30 -12.71
C PRO A 84 -6.16 37.25 -12.18
N GLY A 85 -7.16 36.73 -11.46
CA GLY A 85 -8.09 37.55 -10.67
C GLY A 85 -9.60 37.33 -10.89
N GLU A 86 -10.01 36.36 -11.70
CA GLU A 86 -11.38 35.79 -11.64
C GLU A 86 -11.49 34.66 -10.61
#